data_AF-A0A369MVG3-F1
#
_entry.id   AF-A0A369MVG3-F1
#
_cell.length_a   1.000
_cell.length_b   1.000
_cell.length_c   1.000
_cell.angle_alpha   90.00
_cell.angle_beta   90.00
_cell.angle_gamma   90.00
#
_symmetry.space_group_name_H-M   'P 1'
#
loop_
_entity.id
_entity.type
_entity.pdbx_description
1 polymer ?
#
loop_
_entity_poly.entity_id
_entity_poly.type
_entity_poly.pdbx_seq_one_letter_code
_entity_poly.pdbx_strand_id
1 'polypeptide(L)'
;YPKYQVTMEMMDFAGPDSKFMHCLPATRGEEVVDEVMDHPERSLCWVEAENRKHSIRAILAYLCPKTKEDAAVADAAEARMNAVLGKIA
;
A
#
# COMPACT_ATOMS: atom_id res chain seq x y z
N TYR A 1 -14.79 -6.88 24.61
CA TYR A 1 -14.71 -6.62 23.17
C TYR A 1 -14.62 -7.86 22.25
N PRO A 2 -14.99 -9.10 22.63
CA PRO A 2 -14.63 -10.26 21.79
C PRO A 2 -15.52 -10.47 20.55
N LYS A 3 -16.72 -9.88 20.45
CA LYS A 3 -17.67 -10.23 19.38
C LYS A 3 -17.23 -9.75 17.98
N TYR A 4 -16.57 -8.59 17.90
CA TYR A 4 -16.21 -7.95 16.63
C TYR A 4 -14.70 -7.85 16.41
N GLN A 5 -13.90 -8.36 17.35
CA GLN A 5 -12.47 -8.49 17.13
C GLN A 5 -12.22 -9.53 16.05
N VAL A 6 -11.41 -9.19 15.06
CA VAL A 6 -11.03 -10.14 14.01
C VAL A 6 -9.95 -11.06 14.56
N THR A 7 -10.32 -12.32 14.78
CA THR A 7 -9.47 -13.39 15.29
C THR A 7 -9.17 -14.42 14.19
N MET A 8 -8.23 -15.33 14.45
CA MET A 8 -7.99 -16.46 13.53
C MET A 8 -9.21 -17.36 13.37
N GLU A 9 -10.00 -17.56 14.44
CA GLU A 9 -11.27 -18.31 14.36
C GLU A 9 -12.26 -17.65 13.37
N MET A 10 -12.38 -16.31 13.42
CA MET A 10 -13.21 -15.58 12.48
C MET A 10 -12.68 -15.67 11.04
N MET A 11 -11.36 -15.58 10.86
CA MET A 11 -10.72 -15.75 9.56
C MET A 11 -10.96 -17.17 9.00
N ASP A 12 -10.86 -18.20 9.83
CA ASP A 12 -11.08 -19.60 9.42
C ASP A 12 -12.55 -19.86 9.09
N PHE A 13 -13.48 -19.23 9.81
CA PHE A 13 -14.89 -19.24 9.47
C PHE A 13 -15.18 -18.55 8.13
N ALA A 14 -14.46 -17.47 7.80
CA ALA A 14 -14.60 -16.78 6.51
C ALA A 14 -14.12 -17.62 5.32
N GLY A 15 -13.25 -18.60 5.57
CA GLY A 15 -12.75 -19.55 4.56
C GLY A 15 -11.23 -19.48 4.37
N PRO A 16 -10.62 -20.56 3.83
CA PRO A 16 -9.17 -20.73 3.79
C PRO A 16 -8.44 -19.67 2.95
N ASP A 17 -9.09 -19.18 1.90
CA ASP A 17 -8.51 -18.18 0.97
C ASP A 17 -8.83 -16.73 1.34
N SER A 18 -9.57 -16.51 2.44
CA SER A 18 -9.96 -15.16 2.85
C SER A 18 -8.74 -14.32 3.23
N LYS A 19 -8.79 -13.04 2.88
CA LYS A 19 -7.73 -12.06 3.13
C LYS A 19 -8.21 -11.03 4.14
N PHE A 20 -7.33 -10.74 5.09
CA PHE A 20 -7.51 -9.65 6.04
C PHE A 20 -7.02 -8.33 5.41
N MET A 21 -7.82 -7.28 5.56
CA MET A 21 -7.54 -5.92 5.09
C MET A 21 -7.79 -4.95 6.24
N HIS A 22 -7.01 -3.86 6.29
CA HIS A 22 -7.15 -2.81 7.30
C HIS A 22 -6.51 -1.53 6.79
N CYS A 23 -7.27 -0.42 6.83
CA CYS A 23 -6.84 0.86 6.27
C CYS A 23 -5.71 1.57 7.04
N LEU A 24 -5.50 1.16 8.30
CA LEU A 24 -4.52 1.71 9.26
C LEU A 24 -4.86 3.14 9.74
N PRO A 25 -4.36 3.58 10.92
CA PRO A 25 -3.64 2.78 11.93
C PRO A 25 -4.55 1.75 12.60
N ALA A 26 -3.97 0.65 13.06
CA ALA A 26 -4.67 -0.41 13.79
C ALA A 26 -4.30 -0.37 15.28
N THR A 27 -5.28 -0.64 16.14
CA THR A 27 -5.12 -0.87 17.58
C THR A 27 -5.14 -2.38 17.84
N ARG A 28 -3.93 -2.95 17.90
CA ARG A 28 -3.73 -4.38 18.18
C ARG A 28 -4.34 -4.79 19.52
N GLY A 29 -5.03 -5.92 19.53
CA GLY A 29 -5.75 -6.42 20.72
C GLY A 29 -7.12 -5.77 20.93
N GLU A 30 -7.53 -4.80 20.12
CA GLU A 30 -8.89 -4.26 20.05
C GLU A 30 -9.62 -4.81 18.82
N GLU A 31 -9.52 -4.16 17.65
CA GLU A 31 -10.25 -4.58 16.46
C GLU A 31 -9.65 -5.82 15.76
N VAL A 32 -8.37 -6.10 15.98
CA VAL A 32 -7.67 -7.24 15.37
C VAL A 32 -6.58 -7.79 16.31
N VAL A 33 -6.38 -9.10 16.30
CA VAL A 33 -5.27 -9.76 17.02
C VAL A 33 -3.98 -9.77 16.17
N ASP A 34 -2.82 -9.83 16.83
CA ASP A 34 -1.52 -9.76 16.18
C ASP A 34 -1.36 -10.84 15.10
N GLU A 35 -1.83 -12.06 15.38
CA GLU A 35 -1.72 -13.22 14.50
C GLU A 35 -2.45 -13.02 13.16
N VAL A 36 -3.56 -12.29 13.15
CA VAL A 36 -4.31 -11.98 11.92
C VAL A 36 -3.60 -10.87 11.14
N MET A 37 -3.21 -9.80 11.83
CA MET A 37 -2.60 -8.62 11.19
C MET A 37 -1.22 -8.95 10.59
N ASP A 38 -0.45 -9.82 11.22
CA ASP A 38 0.90 -10.21 10.79
C ASP A 38 0.94 -11.54 10.01
N HIS A 39 -0.23 -12.12 9.69
CA HIS A 39 -0.27 -13.39 8.96
C HIS A 39 0.43 -13.25 7.60
N PRO A 40 1.43 -14.10 7.27
CA PRO A 40 2.30 -13.88 6.12
C PRO A 40 1.58 -13.92 4.77
N GLU A 41 0.54 -14.76 4.63
CA GLU A 41 -0.16 -14.96 3.36
C GLU A 41 -1.58 -14.38 3.30
N ARG A 42 -2.22 -14.16 4.46
CA ARG A 42 -3.63 -13.78 4.55
C ARG A 42 -3.80 -12.31 4.89
N SER A 43 -2.83 -11.68 5.55
CA SER A 43 -2.85 -10.24 5.75
C SER A 43 -2.37 -9.50 4.51
N LEU A 44 -3.19 -8.57 4.03
CA LEU A 44 -2.84 -7.67 2.93
C LEU A 44 -2.71 -6.22 3.38
N CYS A 45 -2.73 -5.91 4.68
CA CYS A 45 -2.76 -4.53 5.17
C CYS A 45 -1.58 -3.67 4.67
N TRP A 46 -0.39 -4.26 4.53
CA TRP A 46 0.78 -3.57 3.99
C TRP A 46 0.73 -3.38 2.47
N VAL A 47 0.21 -4.36 1.74
CA VAL A 47 -0.01 -4.26 0.28
C VAL A 47 -1.10 -3.21 -0.01
N GLU A 48 -2.17 -3.22 0.78
CA GLU A 48 -3.23 -2.21 0.75
C GLU A 48 -2.68 -0.80 1.03
N ALA A 49 -1.83 -0.66 2.05
CA ALA A 49 -1.17 0.60 2.37
C ALA A 49 -0.27 1.09 1.21
N GLU A 50 0.52 0.21 0.59
CA GLU A 50 1.29 0.57 -0.60
C GLU A 50 0.38 1.01 -1.76
N ASN A 51 -0.74 0.32 -1.96
CA ASN A 51 -1.70 0.64 -3.03
C ASN A 51 -2.36 2.02 -2.88
N ARG A 52 -2.26 2.69 -1.72
CA ARG A 52 -2.62 4.11 -1.57
C ARG A 52 -1.78 5.00 -2.49
N LYS A 53 -0.47 4.74 -2.63
CA LYS A 53 0.43 5.48 -3.53
C LYS A 53 0.02 5.30 -4.99
N HIS A 54 -0.26 4.06 -5.39
CA HIS A 54 -0.60 3.72 -6.77
C HIS A 54 -1.97 4.28 -7.17
N SER A 55 -2.99 4.10 -6.32
CA SER A 55 -4.33 4.62 -6.58
C SER A 55 -4.35 6.15 -6.66
N ILE A 56 -3.64 6.85 -5.76
CA ILE A 56 -3.56 8.32 -5.80
C ILE A 56 -2.83 8.80 -7.07
N ARG A 57 -1.74 8.14 -7.50
CA ARG A 57 -1.07 8.45 -8.77
C ARG A 57 -2.03 8.35 -9.96
N ALA A 58 -2.84 7.30 -10.01
CA ALA A 58 -3.84 7.12 -11.06
C ALA A 58 -4.92 8.21 -11.02
N ILE A 59 -5.43 8.55 -9.83
CA ILE A 59 -6.42 9.63 -9.64
C ILE A 59 -5.86 10.96 -10.14
N LEU A 60 -4.63 11.31 -9.78
CA LEU A 60 -3.97 12.54 -10.25
C LEU A 60 -3.80 12.55 -11.77
N ALA A 61 -3.31 11.44 -12.34
CA ALA A 61 -3.11 11.32 -13.79
C ALA A 61 -4.42 11.41 -14.59
N TYR A 62 -5.53 10.92 -14.01
CA TYR A 62 -6.84 10.90 -14.67
C TYR A 62 -7.60 12.22 -14.53
N LEU A 63 -7.61 12.82 -13.34
CA LEU A 63 -8.44 13.99 -13.04
C LEU A 63 -7.72 15.33 -13.24
N CYS A 64 -6.40 15.39 -13.10
CA CYS A 64 -5.67 16.64 -13.28
C CYS A 64 -5.35 16.89 -14.76
N PRO A 65 -5.45 18.14 -15.24
CA PRO A 65 -4.92 18.49 -16.54
C PRO A 65 -3.44 18.11 -16.63
N LYS A 66 -3.04 17.52 -17.76
CA LYS A 66 -1.61 17.32 -18.02
C LYS A 66 -0.95 18.70 -18.00
N THR A 67 0.04 18.86 -17.13
CA THR A 67 0.96 19.98 -17.21
C THR A 67 1.59 19.99 -18.60
N LYS A 68 1.80 21.18 -19.19
CA LYS A 68 2.57 21.28 -20.43
C LYS A 68 3.92 20.61 -20.19
N GLU A 69 4.27 19.66 -21.05
CA GLU A 69 5.59 19.07 -21.01
C GLU A 69 6.64 20.14 -21.29
N ASP A 70 7.62 20.24 -20.39
CA ASP A 70 8.83 21.01 -20.58
C ASP A 70 9.96 20.01 -20.79
N ALA A 71 10.27 19.75 -22.06
CA ALA A 71 11.27 18.77 -22.45
C ALA A 71 12.65 19.11 -21.84
N ALA A 72 12.99 20.40 -21.72
CA ALA A 72 14.27 20.80 -21.14
C ALA A 72 14.37 20.44 -19.66
N VAL A 73 13.28 20.60 -18.90
CA VAL A 73 13.23 20.18 -17.49
C VAL A 73 13.26 18.66 -17.35
N ALA A 74 12.54 17.93 -18.20
CA ALA A 74 12.52 16.47 -18.20
C ALA A 74 13.91 15.89 -18.51
N ASP A 75 14.55 16.34 -19.58
CA ASP A 75 15.89 15.93 -20.00
C ASP A 75 16.93 16.22 -18.91
N ALA A 76 16.85 17.40 -18.27
CA ALA A 76 17.73 17.77 -17.16
C ALA A 76 17.53 16.88 -15.92
N ALA A 77 16.28 16.52 -15.59
CA ALA A 77 15.98 15.62 -14.49
C ALA A 77 16.48 14.20 -14.76
N GLU A 78 16.32 13.70 -15.99
CA GLU A 78 16.85 12.40 -16.42
C GLU A 78 18.38 12.37 -16.39
N ALA A 79 19.04 13.38 -16.96
CA ALA A 79 20.49 13.51 -16.92
C ALA A 79 21.03 13.52 -15.48
N ARG A 80 20.36 14.23 -14.57
CA ARG A 80 20.71 14.23 -13.14
C ARG A 80 20.53 12.85 -12.51
N MET A 81 19.43 12.15 -12.80
CA MET A 81 19.18 10.81 -12.28
C MET A 81 20.26 9.83 -12.75
N ASN A 82 20.59 9.83 -14.04
CA ASN A 82 21.63 8.99 -14.62
C ASN A 82 23.01 9.30 -14.02
N ALA A 83 23.34 10.58 -13.82
CA ALA A 83 24.59 10.98 -13.17
C ALA A 83 24.67 10.57 -11.70
N VAL A 84 23.54 10.51 -10.98
CA VAL A 84 23.50 9.99 -9.61
C VAL A 84 23.64 8.47 -9.62
N LEU A 85 22.88 7.76 -10.45
CA LEU A 85 22.93 6.30 -10.55
C LEU A 85 24.33 5.80 -10.94
N GLY A 86 25.01 6.48 -11.87
CA GLY A 86 26.38 6.16 -12.28
C GLY A 86 27.45 6.41 -11.21
N LYS A 87 27.12 7.03 -10.06
CA LYS A 87 28.03 7.15 -8.90
C LYS A 87 27.83 6.03 -7.87
N ILE A 88 26.74 5.27 -7.99
CA ILE A 88 26.36 4.20 -7.07
C ILE A 88 26.57 2.82 -7.72
N ALA A 89 26.68 2.77 -9.05
CA ALA A 89 27.19 1.64 -9.83
C ALA A 89 28.73 1.64 -9.83
#